data_AF-A0A267MGD8-F1
#
_entry.id   AF-A0A267MGD8-F1
#
_cell.length_a   1.000
_cell.length_b   1.000
_cell.length_c   1.000
_cell.angle_alpha   90.00
_cell.angle_beta   90.00
_cell.angle_gamma   90.00
#
_symmetry.space_group_name_H-M   'P 1'
#
loop_
_entity.id
_entity.type
_entity.pdbx_description
1 polymer ?
#
loop_
_entity_poly.entity_id
_entity_poly.type
_entity_poly.pdbx_seq_one_letter_code
_entity_poly.pdbx_strand_id
1 'polypeptide(L)'
;MFITKTLVCPKCKSNDFIAKREATYLYSYKLNKDNSENSKEETEPLPFLFDNREQTNSKEYIECEDCGSQYPCDLKMDGKEIDFTILQKAIRSDHTTNPEFLG
;
A
#
# COMPACT_ATOMS: atom_id res chain seq x y z
N MET A 1 4.57 -30.17 10.52
CA MET A 1 4.77 -29.26 11.68
C MET A 1 4.90 -27.86 11.13
N PHE A 2 3.78 -27.13 11.06
CA PHE A 2 3.78 -25.74 10.58
C PHE A 2 4.21 -24.87 11.75
N ILE A 3 5.46 -24.38 11.73
CA ILE A 3 5.88 -23.36 12.67
C ILE A 3 5.19 -22.08 12.22
N THR A 4 4.01 -21.81 12.75
CA THR A 4 3.37 -20.49 12.68
C THR A 4 4.22 -19.56 13.53
N LYS A 5 5.32 -19.06 12.97
CA LYS A 5 6.08 -18.00 13.63
C LYS A 5 5.10 -16.84 13.80
N THR A 6 4.90 -16.39 15.03
CA THR A 6 4.08 -15.23 15.33
C THR A 6 4.92 -13.98 15.06
N LEU A 7 4.38 -13.00 14.32
CA LEU A 7 5.04 -11.72 14.12
C LEU A 7 5.00 -10.98 15.46
N VAL A 8 6.10 -10.34 15.85
CA VAL A 8 6.17 -9.60 17.12
C VAL A 8 6.72 -8.21 16.85
N CYS A 9 6.01 -7.19 17.31
CA CYS A 9 6.43 -5.81 17.25
C CYS A 9 7.67 -5.61 18.13
N PRO A 10 8.79 -5.15 17.57
CA PRO A 10 10.00 -4.90 18.35
C PRO A 10 9.84 -3.75 19.35
N LYS A 11 8.87 -2.84 19.14
CA LYS A 11 8.65 -1.68 20.01
C LYS A 11 7.78 -2.01 21.24
N CYS A 12 6.67 -2.73 21.06
CA CYS A 12 5.71 -3.00 22.16
C CYS A 12 5.52 -4.49 22.47
N LYS A 13 6.14 -5.40 21.70
CA LYS A 13 6.00 -6.86 21.80
C LYS A 13 4.59 -7.42 21.50
N SER A 14 3.70 -6.59 20.98
CA SER A 14 2.42 -7.01 20.43
C SER A 14 2.60 -7.90 19.19
N ASN A 15 1.61 -8.72 18.90
CA ASN A 15 1.48 -9.49 17.68
C ASN A 15 0.35 -8.99 16.76
N ASP A 16 -0.31 -7.89 17.13
CA ASP A 16 -1.41 -7.31 16.38
C ASP A 16 -0.89 -6.31 15.34
N PHE A 17 -1.09 -6.67 14.08
CA PHE A 17 -0.60 -5.93 12.92
C PHE A 17 -1.65 -5.88 11.83
N ILE A 18 -1.70 -4.74 11.14
CA ILE A 18 -2.51 -4.53 9.95
C ILE A 18 -1.63 -4.15 8.76
N ALA A 19 -1.83 -4.81 7.62
CA ALA A 19 -1.19 -4.43 6.37
C ALA A 19 -2.00 -3.29 5.71
N LYS A 20 -1.32 -2.21 5.32
CA LYS A 20 -1.93 -1.04 4.67
C LYS A 20 -1.23 -0.76 3.33
N ARG A 21 -2.04 -0.41 2.33
CA ARG A 21 -1.60 0.10 1.02
C ARG A 21 -2.27 1.44 0.80
N GLU A 22 -1.48 2.49 0.63
CA GLU A 22 -1.95 3.82 0.28
C GLU A 22 -1.47 4.15 -1.14
N ALA A 23 -2.39 4.58 -2.00
CA ALA A 23 -2.09 4.95 -3.38
C ALA A 23 -2.78 6.26 -3.75
N THR A 24 -2.08 7.08 -4.53
CA THR A 24 -2.60 8.33 -5.10
C THR A 24 -2.74 8.16 -6.60
N TYR A 25 -3.88 8.59 -7.14
CA TYR A 25 -4.18 8.49 -8.56
C TYR A 25 -4.47 9.87 -9.16
N LEU A 26 -3.88 10.13 -10.34
CA LEU A 26 -4.23 11.25 -11.20
C LEU A 26 -5.22 10.77 -12.25
N TYR A 27 -6.37 11.44 -12.32
CA TYR A 27 -7.40 11.21 -13.33
C TYR A 27 -7.32 12.31 -14.38
N SER A 28 -7.31 11.95 -15.67
CA SER A 28 -7.30 12.90 -16.78
C SER A 28 -8.55 12.74 -17.64
N TYR A 29 -9.06 13.88 -18.11
CA TYR A 29 -10.26 14.00 -18.91
C TYR A 29 -9.97 14.87 -20.13
N LYS A 30 -10.35 14.41 -21.32
CA LYS A 30 -10.28 15.19 -22.55
C LYS A 30 -11.57 15.98 -22.69
N LEU A 31 -11.43 17.30 -22.61
CA LEU A 31 -12.52 18.21 -22.93
C LEU A 31 -12.54 18.34 -24.47
N ASN A 32 -13.36 17.56 -25.16
CA ASN A 32 -13.57 17.72 -26.60
C ASN A 32 -14.10 19.14 -26.85
N LYS A 33 -13.36 19.95 -27.61
CA LYS A 33 -13.70 21.35 -27.93
C LYS A 33 -14.63 21.48 -29.15
N ASP A 34 -15.34 20.42 -29.49
CA ASP A 34 -16.39 20.43 -30.50
C ASP A 34 -17.58 19.68 -29.93
N ASN A 35 -18.54 20.43 -29.41
CA ASN A 35 -19.94 20.20 -29.67
C ASN A 35 -20.68 21.50 -29.36
N SER A 36 -21.16 22.10 -30.45
CA SER A 36 -22.29 23.00 -30.49
C SER A 36 -23.38 22.56 -29.52
N GLU A 37 -24.02 23.55 -28.88
CA GLU A 37 -25.41 23.54 -28.44
C GLU A 37 -26.03 22.18 -28.03
N ASN A 38 -26.42 22.12 -26.74
CA ASN A 38 -27.36 21.17 -26.13
C ASN A 38 -26.75 19.96 -25.40
N SER A 39 -26.27 20.19 -24.18
CA SER A 39 -26.65 19.35 -23.02
C SER A 39 -26.16 19.98 -21.74
N LYS A 40 -27.03 20.80 -21.13
CA LYS A 40 -26.94 21.21 -19.73
C LYS A 40 -27.38 20.04 -18.86
N GLU A 41 -26.50 19.08 -18.63
CA GLU A 41 -26.62 18.20 -17.46
C GLU A 41 -25.21 18.10 -16.89
N GLU A 42 -24.97 18.86 -15.82
CA GLU A 42 -23.77 18.76 -14.98
C GLU A 42 -23.80 17.40 -14.28
N THR A 43 -23.52 16.33 -15.01
CA THR A 43 -23.25 15.03 -14.40
C THR A 43 -21.91 15.16 -13.70
N GLU A 44 -21.93 15.11 -12.36
CA GLU A 44 -20.71 15.08 -11.56
C GLU A 44 -19.73 14.04 -12.12
N PRO A 45 -18.42 14.35 -12.18
CA PRO A 45 -17.44 13.43 -12.72
C PRO A 45 -17.45 12.14 -11.91
N LEU A 46 -17.96 11.06 -12.53
CA LEU A 46 -18.01 9.75 -11.90
C LEU A 46 -16.60 9.18 -11.78
N PRO A 47 -16.20 8.58 -10.65
CA PRO A 47 -14.84 8.07 -10.42
C PRO A 47 -14.35 7.01 -11.43
N PHE A 48 -15.27 6.45 -12.23
CA PHE A 48 -14.99 5.44 -13.24
C PHE A 48 -15.02 5.97 -14.69
N LEU A 49 -15.43 7.22 -14.90
CA LEU A 49 -15.44 7.85 -16.23
C LEU A 49 -14.19 8.72 -16.36
N PHE A 50 -13.12 8.20 -16.94
CA PHE A 50 -11.88 8.96 -17.16
C PHE A 50 -11.20 8.48 -18.45
N ASP A 51 -10.45 9.37 -19.12
CA ASP A 51 -9.66 8.99 -20.30
C ASP A 51 -8.37 8.28 -19.90
N ASN A 52 -7.75 8.72 -18.80
CA ASN A 52 -6.54 8.13 -18.26
C ASN A 52 -6.57 8.12 -16.73
N ARG A 53 -5.95 7.09 -16.15
CA ARG A 53 -5.66 6.98 -14.72
C ARG A 53 -4.21 6.59 -14.52
N GLU A 54 -3.45 7.46 -13.88
CA GLU A 54 -2.04 7.25 -13.56
C GLU A 54 -1.87 7.13 -12.05
N GLN A 55 -1.13 6.13 -11.58
CA GLN A 55 -0.76 6.01 -10.17
C GLN A 55 0.49 6.85 -9.90
N THR A 56 0.34 7.96 -9.18
CA THR A 56 1.43 8.92 -8.95
C THR A 56 2.23 8.60 -7.69
N ASN A 57 1.61 7.90 -6.74
CA ASN A 57 2.29 7.45 -5.52
C ASN A 57 1.70 6.12 -5.05
N SER A 58 2.55 5.28 -4.45
CA SER A 58 2.19 4.05 -3.77
C SER A 58 3.10 3.90 -2.57
N LYS A 59 2.53 3.64 -1.40
CA LYS A 59 3.29 3.10 -0.27
C LYS A 59 2.55 1.94 0.35
N GLU A 60 3.31 0.99 0.82
CA GLU A 60 2.84 -0.22 1.46
C GLU A 60 3.64 -0.39 2.74
N TYR A 61 2.93 -0.70 3.82
CA TYR A 61 3.52 -0.84 5.13
C TYR A 61 2.62 -1.69 6.02
N ILE A 62 3.22 -2.26 7.06
CA ILE A 62 2.49 -2.91 8.13
C ILE A 62 2.52 -1.97 9.33
N GLU A 63 1.38 -1.82 10.00
CA GLU A 63 1.27 -1.02 11.20
C GLU A 63 0.94 -1.92 12.40
N CYS A 64 1.65 -1.76 13.51
CA CYS A 64 1.28 -2.38 14.77
C CYS A 64 0.08 -1.63 15.37
N GLU A 65 -1.01 -2.33 15.63
CA GLU A 65 -2.25 -1.69 16.11
C GLU A 65 -2.12 -1.18 17.56
N ASP A 66 -1.23 -1.77 18.35
CA ASP A 66 -1.04 -1.37 19.76
C ASP A 66 -0.18 -0.11 19.94
N CYS A 67 0.86 0.07 19.12
CA CYS A 67 1.82 1.18 19.29
C CYS A 67 1.97 2.10 18.09
N GLY A 68 1.24 1.84 17.00
CA GLY A 68 1.22 2.63 15.77
C GLY A 68 2.53 2.62 14.99
N SER A 69 3.47 1.72 15.30
CA SER A 69 4.73 1.63 14.55
C SER A 69 4.47 1.11 13.15
N GLN A 70 4.97 1.83 12.15
CA GLN A 70 4.84 1.49 10.75
C GLN A 70 6.15 0.92 10.22
N TYR A 71 6.05 -0.14 9.43
CA TYR A 71 7.18 -0.86 8.83
C TYR A 71 6.95 -0.97 7.32
N PRO A 72 7.72 -0.26 6.47
CA PRO A 72 7.57 -0.31 5.02
C PRO A 72 7.77 -1.73 4.48
N CYS A 73 6.91 -2.17 3.57
CA CYS A 73 7.00 -3.51 2.99
C CYS A 73 6.44 -3.55 1.56
N ASP A 74 7.02 -4.36 0.69
CA ASP A 74 6.41 -4.67 -0.60
C ASP A 74 5.45 -5.86 -0.45
N LEU A 75 4.16 -5.58 -0.34
CA LEU A 75 3.06 -6.55 -0.33
C LEU A 75 2.85 -7.10 -1.75
N LYS A 76 3.82 -7.88 -2.24
CA LYS A 76 3.61 -8.72 -3.42
C LYS A 76 2.54 -9.76 -3.05
N MET A 77 1.35 -9.57 -3.63
CA MET A 77 0.17 -10.41 -3.41
C MET A 77 0.13 -11.50 -4.49
N ASP A 78 1.13 -12.36 -4.51
CA ASP A 78 1.17 -13.58 -5.30
C ASP A 78 0.40 -14.69 -4.56
N GLY A 79 -0.91 -14.48 -4.41
CA GLY A 79 -1.86 -15.52 -4.01
C GLY A 79 -2.06 -15.69 -2.50
N LYS A 80 -3.01 -14.91 -1.98
CA LYS A 80 -3.79 -15.14 -0.74
C LYS A 80 -3.09 -15.06 0.62
N GLU A 81 -1.77 -15.20 0.72
CA GLU A 81 -1.06 -15.02 1.99
C GLU A 81 0.06 -14.00 1.84
N ILE A 82 0.09 -13.01 2.73
CA ILE A 82 1.24 -12.12 2.84
C ILE A 82 2.39 -12.98 3.36
N ASP A 83 3.44 -13.16 2.56
CA ASP A 83 4.58 -13.98 2.96
C ASP A 83 5.17 -13.40 4.26
N PHE A 84 5.10 -14.19 5.31
CA PHE A 84 5.62 -13.86 6.63
C PHE A 84 7.11 -13.48 6.58
N THR A 85 7.85 -13.98 5.60
CA THR A 85 9.23 -13.61 5.31
C THR A 85 9.38 -12.15 4.91
N ILE A 86 8.42 -11.59 4.17
CA ILE A 86 8.38 -10.17 3.81
C ILE A 86 8.12 -9.33 5.05
N LEU A 87 7.15 -9.72 5.89
CA LEU A 87 6.83 -9.05 7.15
C LEU A 87 8.06 -9.01 8.09
N GLN A 88 8.75 -10.14 8.24
CA GLN A 88 9.96 -10.22 9.06
C GLN A 88 11.10 -9.37 8.52
N LYS A 89 11.27 -9.30 7.19
CA LYS A 89 12.28 -8.46 6.56
C LYS A 89 12.01 -6.98 6.79
N ALA A 90 10.77 -6.53 6.60
CA ALA A 90 10.34 -5.15 6.83
C ALA A 90 10.61 -4.68 8.27
N ILE A 91 10.22 -5.50 9.26
CA ILE A 91 10.50 -5.20 10.67
C ILE A 91 12.00 -5.18 10.95
N ARG A 92 12.79 -6.08 10.33
CA ARG A 92 14.24 -6.13 10.56
C ARG A 92 15.00 -4.99 9.89
N SER A 93 14.64 -4.61 8.66
CA SER A 93 15.31 -3.54 7.91
C SER A 93 15.23 -2.19 8.63
N ASP A 94 14.10 -1.90 9.27
CA ASP A 94 13.90 -0.68 10.05
C ASP A 94 14.71 -0.64 11.35
N HIS A 95 15.18 -1.79 11.82
CA HIS A 95 15.96 -1.92 13.05
C HIS A 95 17.45 -2.21 12.83
N THR A 96 17.91 -2.34 11.58
CA THR A 96 19.34 -2.51 11.25
C THR A 96 20.00 -1.17 10.93
N THR A 97 20.76 -0.64 11.89
CA THR A 97 21.74 0.44 11.67
C THR A 97 23.06 -0.04 11.07
N ASN A 98 23.25 -1.35 10.88
CA ASN A 98 24.40 -1.92 10.18
C ASN A 98 24.02 -3.28 9.58
N PRO A 99 23.84 -3.41 8.26
CA PRO A 99 23.68 -4.72 7.65
C PRO A 99 25.03 -5.44 7.71
N GLU A 100 25.17 -6.40 8.62
CA GLU A 100 26.28 -7.35 8.51
C GLU A 100 26.03 -8.21 7.26
N PHE A 101 26.78 -7.90 6.21
CA PHE A 101 26.94 -8.76 5.06
C PHE A 101 27.60 -10.06 5.52
N LEU A 102 26.79 -11.08 5.77
CA LEU A 102 27.28 -12.46 5.79
C LEU A 102 27.21 -12.94 4.33
N GLY A 103 28.40 -12.95 3.71
CA GLY A 103 28.62 -13.33 2.31
C GLY A 103 28.32 -14.78 1.98
#